data_AF-A0A6P0XCE3-F1
#
_entry.id   AF-A0A6P0XCE3-F1
#
_cell.length_a   1.000
_cell.length_b   1.000
_cell.length_c   1.000
_cell.angle_alpha   90.00
_cell.angle_beta   90.00
_cell.angle_gamma   90.00
#
_symmetry.space_group_name_H-M   'P 1'
#
loop_
_entity.id
_entity.type
_entity.pdbx_description
1 polymer ?
#
loop_
_entity_poly.entity_id
_entity_poly.type
_entity_poly.pdbx_seq_one_letter_code
_entity_poly.pdbx_strand_id
1 'polypeptide(L)'
;QHFVADLPPGSLVNKLAKRFQETNGNIRDVLQTLFNSPEFWNEKYYRSKFKTPYQYIISAARATGTDKPKWGTIKGILEQLGMKLYACKTPDGYKNTREAWLNPDAMMRRISFATNISRGHLNQGKPKPIDRQQLRATLGNNFSAQTQAVISNSPNGLQAALILGSPEMMEK
;
A
#
# COMPACT_ATOMS: atom_id res chain seq x y z
N GLN A 1 -12.84 8.19 4.52
CA GLN A 1 -11.98 7.04 4.90
C GLN A 1 -11.07 6.57 3.78
N HIS A 2 -11.54 6.38 2.54
CA HIS A 2 -10.72 5.75 1.50
C HIS A 2 -9.46 6.54 1.10
N PHE A 3 -9.59 7.86 0.94
CA PHE A 3 -8.57 8.73 0.35
C PHE A 3 -7.67 9.45 1.37
N VAL A 4 -8.26 10.11 2.37
CA VAL A 4 -7.51 11.07 3.23
C VAL A 4 -7.02 10.44 4.53
N ALA A 5 -7.93 9.99 5.39
CA ALA A 5 -7.58 9.42 6.70
C ALA A 5 -8.61 8.37 7.10
N ASP A 6 -8.25 7.51 8.07
CA ASP A 6 -9.18 6.57 8.70
C ASP A 6 -10.36 7.31 9.35
N LEU A 7 -10.07 8.44 9.99
CA LEU A 7 -11.05 9.40 10.49
C LEU A 7 -10.90 10.72 9.69
N PRO A 8 -11.64 10.90 8.57
CA PRO A 8 -11.53 12.10 7.76
C PRO A 8 -12.07 13.34 8.50
N PRO A 9 -11.56 14.55 8.21
CA PRO A 9 -12.11 15.78 8.75
C PRO A 9 -13.61 15.92 8.45
N GLY A 10 -14.41 16.33 9.45
CA GLY A 10 -15.83 16.59 9.27
C GLY A 10 -16.10 17.67 8.21
N SER A 11 -15.22 18.67 8.10
CA SER A 11 -15.30 19.72 7.07
C SER A 11 -15.25 19.15 5.65
N LEU A 12 -14.34 18.21 5.40
CA LEU A 12 -14.21 17.55 4.11
C LEU A 12 -15.44 16.67 3.84
N VAL A 13 -15.88 15.89 4.83
CA VAL A 13 -17.07 15.04 4.68
C VAL A 13 -18.30 15.88 4.30
N ASN A 14 -18.53 16.98 5.00
CA ASN A 14 -19.66 17.88 4.74
C ASN A 14 -19.57 18.50 3.34
N LYS A 15 -18.38 18.93 2.91
CA LYS A 15 -18.14 19.50 1.58
C LYS A 15 -18.46 18.50 0.46
N LEU A 16 -18.02 17.26 0.61
CA LEU A 16 -18.28 16.20 -0.38
C LEU A 16 -19.75 15.78 -0.39
N ALA A 17 -20.38 15.66 0.78
CA ALA A 17 -21.81 15.34 0.89
C ALA A 17 -22.68 16.43 0.24
N LYS A 18 -22.34 17.71 0.46
CA LYS A 18 -23.02 18.83 -0.19
C LYS A 18 -22.90 18.76 -1.71
N ARG A 19 -21.68 18.55 -2.24
CA ARG A 19 -21.48 18.43 -3.70
C ARG A 19 -22.25 17.25 -4.29
N PHE A 20 -22.28 16.12 -3.59
CA PHE A 20 -23.05 14.96 -4.02
C PHE A 20 -24.54 15.29 -4.16
N GLN A 21 -25.12 16.00 -3.19
CA GLN A 21 -26.53 16.41 -3.24
C GLN A 21 -26.79 17.45 -4.33
N GLU A 22 -25.96 18.49 -4.45
CA GLU A 22 -26.11 19.56 -5.46
C GLU A 22 -26.03 19.03 -6.91
N THR A 23 -25.32 17.91 -7.12
CA THR A 23 -25.08 17.34 -8.44
C THR A 23 -25.89 16.08 -8.71
N ASN A 24 -26.89 15.77 -7.86
CA ASN A 24 -27.69 14.55 -7.96
C ASN A 24 -26.85 13.27 -8.05
N GLY A 25 -25.77 13.21 -7.29
CA GLY A 25 -24.91 12.03 -7.15
C GLY A 25 -23.78 11.91 -8.17
N ASN A 26 -23.39 12.98 -8.86
CA ASN A 26 -22.28 12.92 -9.82
C ASN A 26 -20.94 12.67 -9.11
N ILE A 27 -20.44 11.44 -9.20
CA ILE A 27 -19.18 11.03 -8.56
C ILE A 27 -17.97 11.78 -9.12
N ARG A 28 -17.96 12.15 -10.41
CA ARG A 28 -16.86 12.92 -10.99
C ARG A 28 -16.72 14.27 -10.29
N ASP A 29 -17.84 14.96 -10.08
CA ASP A 29 -17.89 16.26 -9.40
C ASP A 29 -17.44 16.17 -7.93
N VAL A 30 -17.84 15.10 -7.24
CA VAL A 30 -17.42 14.83 -5.85
C VAL A 30 -15.90 14.59 -5.79
N LEU A 31 -15.36 13.80 -6.71
CA LEU A 31 -13.91 13.54 -6.76
C LEU A 31 -13.12 14.80 -7.13
N GLN A 32 -13.59 15.61 -8.05
CA GLN A 32 -12.98 16.92 -8.33
C GLN A 32 -12.97 17.81 -7.09
N THR A 33 -14.07 17.85 -6.35
CA THR A 33 -14.16 18.60 -5.09
C THR A 33 -13.19 18.05 -4.03
N LEU A 34 -13.03 16.73 -3.93
CA LEU A 34 -12.06 16.08 -3.04
C LEU A 34 -10.63 16.50 -3.41
N PHE A 35 -10.23 16.33 -4.67
CA PHE A 35 -8.86 16.60 -5.10
C PHE A 35 -8.51 18.08 -5.09
N ASN A 36 -9.49 18.98 -5.16
CA ASN A 36 -9.28 20.42 -5.03
C ASN A 36 -9.42 20.93 -3.59
N SER A 37 -9.68 20.04 -2.61
CA SER A 37 -9.86 20.44 -1.22
C SER A 37 -8.51 20.63 -0.50
N PRO A 38 -8.37 21.66 0.37
CA PRO A 38 -7.16 21.81 1.18
C PRO A 38 -6.97 20.64 2.14
N GLU A 39 -8.06 19.99 2.58
CA GLU A 39 -7.98 18.81 3.45
C GLU A 39 -7.30 17.61 2.78
N PHE A 40 -7.42 17.45 1.45
CA PHE A 40 -6.77 16.37 0.71
C PHE A 40 -5.25 16.56 0.62
N TRP A 41 -4.80 17.81 0.46
CA TRP A 41 -3.38 18.17 0.33
C TRP A 41 -2.69 18.51 1.65
N ASN A 42 -3.40 18.41 2.76
CA ASN A 42 -2.82 18.71 4.06
C ASN A 42 -1.77 17.65 4.44
N GLU A 43 -0.55 18.08 4.72
CA GLU A 43 0.59 17.23 5.07
C GLU A 43 0.30 16.29 6.24
N LYS A 44 -0.57 16.69 7.18
CA LYS A 44 -1.02 15.85 8.30
C LYS A 44 -1.62 14.51 7.84
N TYR A 45 -2.26 14.49 6.66
CA TYR A 45 -2.91 13.30 6.13
C TYR A 45 -2.07 12.56 5.09
N TYR A 46 -0.98 13.18 4.62
CA TYR A 46 -0.08 12.57 3.66
C TYR A 46 0.52 11.28 4.23
N ARG A 47 0.32 10.17 3.52
CA ARG A 47 0.79 8.82 3.91
C ARG A 47 0.35 8.36 5.30
N SER A 48 -0.73 8.93 5.82
CA SER A 48 -1.20 8.64 7.17
C SER A 48 -1.95 7.30 7.28
N LYS A 49 -2.30 6.67 6.14
CA LYS A 49 -3.10 5.45 6.10
C LYS A 49 -2.21 4.22 5.91
N PHE A 50 -2.69 3.09 6.42
CA PHE A 50 -2.05 1.79 6.23
C PHE A 50 -2.63 1.07 5.01
N LYS A 51 -1.77 0.47 4.18
CA LYS A 51 -2.19 -0.32 3.02
C LYS A 51 -2.88 -1.60 3.47
N THR A 52 -4.02 -1.90 2.86
CA THR A 52 -4.62 -3.23 2.94
C THR A 52 -3.66 -4.29 2.38
N PRO A 53 -3.80 -5.58 2.73
CA PRO A 53 -2.99 -6.64 2.14
C PRO A 53 -2.92 -6.56 0.62
N TYR A 54 -4.06 -6.36 -0.04
CA TYR A 54 -4.14 -6.17 -1.48
C TYR A 54 -3.29 -5.00 -1.98
N GLN A 55 -3.43 -3.82 -1.38
CA GLN A 55 -2.66 -2.64 -1.77
C GLN A 55 -1.17 -2.84 -1.58
N TYR A 56 -0.75 -3.45 -0.47
CA TYR A 56 0.67 -3.73 -0.20
C TYR A 56 1.26 -4.70 -1.23
N ILE A 57 0.58 -5.83 -1.49
CA ILE A 57 1.07 -6.84 -2.43
C ILE A 57 1.16 -6.29 -3.85
N ILE A 58 0.14 -5.58 -4.33
CA ILE A 58 0.15 -4.98 -5.67
C ILE A 58 1.20 -3.87 -5.77
N SER A 59 1.34 -3.03 -4.74
CA SER A 59 2.39 -2.00 -4.67
C SER A 59 3.78 -2.63 -4.74
N ALA A 60 4.01 -3.71 -4.00
CA ALA A 60 5.30 -4.41 -4.00
C ALA A 60 5.57 -5.10 -5.34
N ALA A 61 4.58 -5.77 -5.93
CA ALA A 61 4.72 -6.42 -7.24
C ALA A 61 5.05 -5.41 -8.36
N ARG A 62 4.41 -4.24 -8.34
CA ARG A 62 4.71 -3.14 -9.29
C ARG A 62 6.09 -2.56 -9.05
N ALA A 63 6.46 -2.33 -7.79
CA ALA A 63 7.76 -1.77 -7.42
C ALA A 63 8.94 -2.64 -7.88
N THR A 64 8.76 -3.97 -7.89
CA THR A 64 9.77 -4.93 -8.33
C THR A 64 9.77 -5.20 -9.84
N GLY A 65 8.91 -4.54 -10.62
CA GLY A 65 8.82 -4.77 -12.07
C GLY A 65 8.34 -6.18 -12.43
N THR A 66 7.47 -6.76 -11.61
CA THR A 66 6.94 -8.11 -11.89
C THR A 66 6.01 -8.08 -13.10
N ASP A 67 6.44 -8.69 -14.20
CA ASP A 67 5.65 -8.79 -15.45
C ASP A 67 4.69 -10.01 -15.44
N LYS A 68 5.20 -11.20 -15.09
CA LYS A 68 4.43 -12.45 -15.08
C LYS A 68 4.34 -13.01 -13.66
N PRO A 69 3.47 -12.47 -12.80
CA PRO A 69 3.41 -12.90 -11.41
C PRO A 69 2.97 -14.37 -11.29
N LYS A 70 3.51 -15.05 -10.28
CA LYS A 70 2.98 -16.33 -9.80
C LYS A 70 1.70 -16.09 -9.01
N TRP A 71 0.56 -16.20 -9.70
CA TRP A 71 -0.76 -15.96 -9.10
C TRP A 71 -1.04 -16.79 -7.85
N GLY A 72 -0.54 -18.03 -7.79
CA GLY A 72 -0.65 -18.88 -6.59
C GLY A 72 0.02 -18.26 -5.37
N THR A 73 1.19 -17.64 -5.53
CA THR A 73 1.89 -16.92 -4.46
C THR A 73 1.08 -15.72 -3.99
N ILE A 74 0.56 -14.90 -4.92
CA ILE A 74 -0.27 -13.72 -4.60
C ILE A 74 -1.54 -14.13 -3.86
N LYS A 75 -2.26 -15.15 -4.37
CA LYS A 75 -3.47 -15.68 -3.74
C LYS A 75 -3.15 -16.21 -2.33
N GLY A 76 -2.09 -17.00 -2.20
CA GLY A 76 -1.67 -17.58 -0.91
C GLY A 76 -1.38 -16.51 0.14
N ILE A 77 -0.60 -15.47 -0.19
CA ILE A 77 -0.30 -14.41 0.77
C ILE A 77 -1.55 -13.56 1.11
N LEU A 78 -2.45 -13.32 0.16
CA LEU A 78 -3.73 -12.64 0.43
C LEU A 78 -4.60 -13.43 1.40
N GLU A 79 -4.65 -14.75 1.23
CA GLU A 79 -5.39 -15.64 2.14
C GLU A 79 -4.77 -15.65 3.54
N GLN A 80 -3.44 -15.74 3.64
CA GLN A 80 -2.73 -15.70 4.92
C GLN A 80 -2.88 -14.36 5.65
N LEU A 81 -3.01 -13.26 4.91
CA LEU A 81 -3.26 -11.93 5.46
C LEU A 81 -4.76 -11.63 5.67
N GLY A 82 -5.65 -12.63 5.49
CA GLY A 82 -7.08 -12.52 5.76
C GLY A 82 -7.90 -11.76 4.72
N MET A 83 -7.33 -11.43 3.54
CA MET A 83 -7.99 -10.65 2.50
C MET A 83 -8.13 -11.45 1.20
N LYS A 84 -8.92 -12.52 1.23
CA LYS A 84 -9.22 -13.34 0.06
C LYS A 84 -9.93 -12.50 -1.02
N LEU A 85 -9.55 -12.66 -2.28
CA LEU A 85 -10.23 -11.97 -3.38
C LEU A 85 -11.67 -12.48 -3.50
N TYR A 86 -12.63 -11.54 -3.58
CA TYR A 86 -14.05 -11.83 -3.76
C TYR A 86 -14.67 -12.79 -2.73
N ALA A 87 -14.10 -12.83 -1.51
CA ALA A 87 -14.53 -13.74 -0.46
C ALA A 87 -14.69 -13.05 0.91
N CYS A 88 -15.00 -11.75 0.90
CA CYS A 88 -15.47 -11.08 2.10
C CYS A 88 -16.88 -11.60 2.43
N LYS A 89 -17.09 -12.08 3.66
CA LYS A 89 -18.37 -12.67 4.08
C LYS A 89 -19.47 -11.63 4.27
N THR A 90 -19.09 -10.43 4.69
CA THR A 90 -20.03 -9.38 5.04
C THR A 90 -20.26 -8.44 3.85
N PRO A 91 -21.48 -7.90 3.69
CA PRO A 91 -21.83 -7.06 2.53
C PRO A 91 -21.12 -5.70 2.53
N ASP A 92 -20.63 -5.23 3.67
CA ASP A 92 -19.87 -3.98 3.81
C ASP A 92 -18.41 -4.10 3.33
N GLY A 93 -17.96 -5.33 3.02
CA GLY A 93 -16.64 -5.59 2.47
C GLY A 93 -15.48 -5.44 3.46
N TYR A 94 -14.27 -5.54 2.94
CA TYR A 94 -13.04 -5.42 3.72
C TYR A 94 -12.82 -3.96 4.21
N LYS A 95 -12.46 -3.81 5.48
CA LYS A 95 -12.20 -2.50 6.08
C LYS A 95 -11.00 -1.80 5.42
N ASN A 96 -11.03 -0.47 5.38
CA ASN A 96 -9.98 0.39 4.82
C ASN A 96 -9.22 1.18 5.91
N THR A 97 -9.17 0.65 7.13
CA THR A 97 -8.55 1.26 8.32
C THR A 97 -7.28 0.53 8.74
N ARG A 98 -6.35 1.24 9.38
CA ARG A 98 -5.10 0.70 9.92
C ARG A 98 -5.35 -0.41 10.92
N GLU A 99 -6.28 -0.21 11.85
CA GLU A 99 -6.61 -1.16 12.92
C GLU A 99 -6.94 -2.56 12.38
N ALA A 100 -7.64 -2.66 11.25
CA ALA A 100 -8.02 -3.94 10.67
C ALA A 100 -6.82 -4.76 10.12
N TRP A 101 -5.69 -4.11 9.84
CA TRP A 101 -4.58 -4.71 9.09
C TRP A 101 -3.21 -4.62 9.77
N LEU A 102 -3.06 -3.75 10.76
CA LEU A 102 -1.84 -3.60 11.54
C LEU A 102 -1.90 -4.51 12.76
N ASN A 103 -1.29 -5.68 12.63
CA ASN A 103 -1.04 -6.58 13.75
C ASN A 103 0.31 -7.32 13.58
N PRO A 104 0.90 -7.84 14.66
CA PRO A 104 2.24 -8.44 14.62
C PRO A 104 2.38 -9.60 13.62
N ASP A 105 1.41 -10.53 13.54
CA ASP A 105 1.46 -11.67 12.62
C ASP A 105 1.42 -11.20 11.16
N ALA A 106 0.52 -10.28 10.82
CA ALA A 106 0.43 -9.70 9.49
C ALA A 106 1.73 -8.97 9.11
N MET A 107 2.36 -8.25 10.03
CA MET A 107 3.65 -7.59 9.79
C MET A 107 4.76 -8.59 9.50
N MET A 108 4.87 -9.66 10.29
CA MET A 108 5.86 -10.72 10.05
C MET A 108 5.67 -11.40 8.69
N ARG A 109 4.42 -11.65 8.29
CA ARG A 109 4.09 -12.19 6.95
C ARG A 109 4.47 -11.22 5.84
N ARG A 110 4.23 -9.92 6.01
CA ARG A 110 4.61 -8.91 5.01
C ARG A 110 6.13 -8.78 4.85
N ILE A 111 6.89 -8.88 5.94
CA ILE A 111 8.37 -8.90 5.91
C ILE A 111 8.89 -10.17 5.24
N SER A 112 8.30 -11.32 5.57
CA SER A 112 8.63 -12.61 4.93
C SER A 112 8.33 -12.57 3.43
N PHE A 113 7.19 -11.99 3.04
CA PHE A 113 6.83 -11.76 1.65
C PHE A 113 7.82 -10.81 0.96
N ALA A 114 8.15 -9.67 1.56
CA ALA A 114 9.16 -8.73 1.04
C ALA A 114 10.51 -9.41 0.79
N THR A 115 10.97 -10.24 1.73
CA THR A 115 12.21 -11.01 1.62
C THR A 115 12.15 -12.06 0.52
N ASN A 116 11.00 -12.70 0.33
CA ASN A 116 10.80 -13.69 -0.72
C ASN A 116 10.84 -13.02 -2.12
N ILE A 117 10.08 -11.94 -2.29
CA ILE A 117 9.97 -11.29 -3.60
C ILE A 117 11.23 -10.48 -3.97
N SER A 118 12.01 -10.00 -2.99
CA SER A 118 13.30 -9.33 -3.25
C SER A 118 14.32 -10.27 -3.88
N ARG A 119 14.16 -11.59 -3.70
CA ARG A 119 14.96 -12.63 -4.37
C ARG A 119 14.42 -13.01 -5.76
N GLY A 120 13.38 -12.33 -6.24
CA GLY A 120 12.77 -12.55 -7.55
C GLY A 120 11.75 -13.68 -7.60
N HIS A 121 11.32 -14.21 -6.45
CA HIS A 121 10.44 -15.39 -6.42
C HIS A 121 9.00 -15.11 -6.87
N LEU A 122 8.58 -13.86 -6.96
CA LEU A 122 7.23 -13.49 -7.40
C LEU A 122 7.01 -13.66 -8.91
N ASN A 123 8.05 -13.46 -9.73
CA ASN A 123 7.94 -13.58 -11.18
C ASN A 123 8.07 -15.05 -11.60
N GLN A 124 7.44 -15.42 -12.72
CA GLN A 124 7.62 -16.72 -13.35
C GLN A 124 9.05 -16.88 -13.91
N GLY A 125 9.49 -18.13 -14.07
CA GLY A 125 10.84 -18.46 -14.53
C GLY A 125 11.89 -18.50 -13.41
N LYS A 126 13.19 -18.46 -13.80
CA LYS A 126 14.32 -18.49 -12.86
C LYS A 126 14.33 -17.20 -12.02
N PRO A 127 14.32 -17.29 -10.68
CA PRO A 127 14.37 -16.11 -9.82
C PRO A 127 15.60 -15.23 -10.11
N LYS A 128 15.35 -13.94 -10.28
CA LYS A 128 16.40 -12.91 -10.39
C LYS A 128 16.23 -11.94 -9.22
N PRO A 129 17.25 -11.79 -8.35
CA PRO A 129 17.20 -10.82 -7.27
C PRO A 129 16.86 -9.42 -7.79
N ILE A 130 16.01 -8.71 -7.06
CA ILE A 130 15.58 -7.36 -7.39
C ILE A 130 16.73 -6.40 -7.13
N ASP A 131 17.08 -5.61 -8.13
CA ASP A 131 18.07 -4.56 -7.99
C ASP A 131 17.50 -3.41 -7.13
N ARG A 132 18.24 -3.05 -6.08
CA ARG A 132 17.92 -1.89 -5.25
C ARG A 132 17.85 -0.61 -6.07
N GLN A 133 18.76 -0.38 -7.02
CA GLN A 133 18.80 0.88 -7.76
C GLN A 133 17.53 1.05 -8.59
N GLN A 134 17.12 -0.01 -9.28
CA GLN A 134 15.83 -0.06 -9.98
C GLN A 134 14.66 0.20 -9.02
N LEU A 135 14.66 -0.48 -7.86
CA LEU A 135 13.58 -0.32 -6.88
C LEU A 135 13.49 1.12 -6.35
N ARG A 136 14.63 1.76 -6.08
CA ARG A 136 14.69 3.18 -5.67
C ARG A 136 14.26 4.11 -6.79
N ALA A 137 14.60 3.83 -8.04
CA ALA A 137 14.13 4.61 -9.18
C ALA A 137 12.60 4.54 -9.31
N THR A 138 12.00 3.37 -9.07
CA THR A 138 10.54 3.20 -9.12
C THR A 138 9.82 3.87 -7.95
N LEU A 139 10.36 3.77 -6.73
CA LEU A 139 9.71 4.27 -5.51
C LEU A 139 10.04 5.74 -5.20
N GLY A 140 11.08 6.30 -5.81
CA GLY A 140 11.59 7.63 -5.50
C GLY A 140 12.29 7.71 -4.13
N ASN A 141 12.58 8.93 -3.69
CA ASN A 141 13.31 9.22 -2.45
C ASN A 141 12.38 9.50 -1.24
N ASN A 142 11.21 8.87 -1.19
CA ASN A 142 10.20 9.13 -0.16
C ASN A 142 10.41 8.29 1.12
N PHE A 143 11.65 8.00 1.49
CA PHE A 143 11.97 7.24 2.70
C PHE A 143 12.47 8.16 3.81
N SER A 144 12.06 7.90 5.05
CA SER A 144 12.57 8.63 6.21
C SER A 144 14.09 8.48 6.35
N ALA A 145 14.73 9.44 7.02
CA ALA A 145 16.17 9.38 7.30
C ALA A 145 16.55 8.07 8.03
N GLN A 146 15.69 7.60 8.93
CA GLN A 146 15.89 6.34 9.65
C GLN A 146 15.88 5.14 8.70
N THR A 147 14.88 5.01 7.84
CA THR A 147 14.82 3.93 6.85
C THR A 147 16.02 3.97 5.91
N GLN A 148 16.42 5.17 5.45
CA GLN A 148 17.59 5.34 4.58
C GLN A 148 18.89 4.91 5.25
N ALA A 149 19.08 5.24 6.53
CA ALA A 149 20.25 4.84 7.30
C ALA A 149 20.33 3.31 7.44
N VAL A 150 19.22 2.66 7.81
CA VAL A 150 19.15 1.19 7.92
C VAL A 150 19.47 0.51 6.58
N ILE A 151 18.91 0.99 5.47
CA ILE A 151 19.19 0.45 4.14
C ILE A 151 20.67 0.64 3.76
N SER A 152 21.24 1.80 4.04
CA SER A 152 22.62 2.12 3.64
C SER A 152 23.66 1.31 4.43
N ASN A 153 23.36 1.01 5.70
CA ASN A 153 24.23 0.21 6.57
C ASN A 153 24.05 -1.31 6.43
N SER A 154 23.13 -1.75 5.57
CA SER A 154 22.81 -3.17 5.40
C SER A 154 23.54 -3.80 4.21
N PRO A 155 23.85 -5.11 4.24
CA PRO A 155 24.41 -5.83 3.10
C PRO A 155 23.55 -5.70 1.84
N ASN A 156 24.19 -5.58 0.67
CA ASN A 156 23.51 -5.34 -0.62
C ASN A 156 22.34 -6.31 -0.89
N GLY A 157 22.50 -7.59 -0.56
CA GLY A 157 21.47 -8.61 -0.76
C GLY A 157 20.20 -8.43 0.10
N LEU A 158 20.26 -7.65 1.18
CA LEU A 158 19.12 -7.39 2.07
C LEU A 158 18.41 -6.08 1.77
N GLN A 159 19.05 -5.15 1.06
CA GLN A 159 18.55 -3.80 0.89
C GLN A 159 17.20 -3.75 0.15
N ALA A 160 17.00 -4.58 -0.87
CA ALA A 160 15.71 -4.68 -1.56
C ALA A 160 14.59 -5.21 -0.63
N ALA A 161 14.90 -6.18 0.24
CA ALA A 161 13.95 -6.69 1.23
C ALA A 161 13.58 -5.62 2.26
N LEU A 162 14.57 -4.86 2.73
CA LEU A 162 14.38 -3.77 3.70
C LEU A 162 13.54 -2.62 3.11
N ILE A 163 13.77 -2.27 1.84
CA ILE A 163 12.93 -1.28 1.14
C ILE A 163 11.48 -1.76 1.09
N LEU A 164 11.25 -2.99 0.62
CA LEU A 164 9.90 -3.54 0.46
C LEU A 164 9.18 -3.75 1.80
N GLY A 165 9.94 -4.03 2.87
CA GLY A 165 9.43 -4.22 4.22
C GLY A 165 9.38 -2.95 5.08
N SER A 166 9.73 -1.77 4.54
CA SER A 166 9.82 -0.54 5.33
C SER A 166 8.45 0.02 5.72
N PRO A 167 8.35 0.85 6.78
CA PRO A 167 7.11 1.54 7.15
C PRO A 167 6.48 2.30 5.98
N GLU A 168 7.31 2.99 5.19
CA GLU A 168 6.90 3.74 4.01
C GLU A 168 6.24 2.85 2.95
N MET A 169 6.66 1.59 2.82
CA MET A 169 5.99 0.64 1.93
C MET A 169 4.67 0.12 2.48
N MET A 170 4.48 0.14 3.80
CA MET A 170 3.23 -0.25 4.44
C MET A 170 2.16 0.84 4.39
N GLU A 171 2.57 2.09 4.20
CA GLU A 171 1.68 3.25 4.25
C GLU A 171 1.33 3.81 2.87
N LYS A 172 0.19 4.51 2.78
CA LYS A 172 -0.32 5.17 1.57
C LYS A 172 -0.98 6.50 1.89
#